data_AF-A0A2G2XER3-F1
#
_entry.id   AF-A0A2G2XER3-F1
#
_cell.length_a   1.000
_cell.length_b   1.000
_cell.length_c   1.000
_cell.angle_alpha   90.00
_cell.angle_beta   90.00
_cell.angle_gamma   90.00
#
_symmetry.space_group_name_H-M   'P 1'
#
loop_
_entity.id
_entity.type
_entity.pdbx_description
1 polymer ?
#
loop_
_entity_poly.entity_id
_entity_poly.type
_entity_poly.pdbx_seq_one_letter_code
_entity_poly.pdbx_strand_id
1 'polypeptide(L)'
;MNKVEDVMAIEQELVEYIDMIKLAREENDPELELFRMVQISNMILPPKFSLFGISLEWSQHSNKASALAVLQSRLDQLEMARQAQMNAQHTQSLTEISWGNQIRTYVLHPYRMVKDLRTNYEVSDPDSVLEGDLDDFILSFLSSSLDKDEE
;
A
#
# COMPACT_ATOMS: atom_id res chain seq x y z
N MET A 1 -31.80 -0.96 0.49
CA MET A 1 -31.56 -2.09 1.40
C MET A 1 -30.15 -2.58 1.16
N ASN A 2 -29.37 -2.68 2.22
CA ASN A 2 -27.93 -2.53 2.17
C ASN A 2 -27.28 -3.85 1.74
N LYS A 3 -26.44 -3.82 0.69
CA LYS A 3 -25.59 -4.97 0.30
C LYS A 3 -24.79 -5.57 1.46
N VAL A 4 -24.58 -4.79 2.52
CA VAL A 4 -23.91 -5.22 3.77
C VAL A 4 -24.80 -6.14 4.61
N GLU A 5 -26.11 -5.91 4.66
CA GLU A 5 -27.06 -6.78 5.39
C GLU A 5 -27.16 -8.16 4.72
N ASP A 6 -27.19 -8.18 3.37
CA ASP A 6 -27.20 -9.43 2.60
C ASP A 6 -25.91 -10.24 2.80
N VAL A 7 -24.75 -9.57 2.88
CA VAL A 7 -23.45 -10.23 3.14
C VAL A 7 -23.40 -10.80 4.56
N MET A 8 -23.86 -10.05 5.57
CA MET A 8 -23.90 -10.53 6.95
C MET A 8 -24.84 -11.73 7.14
N ALA A 9 -25.98 -11.74 6.44
CA ALA A 9 -26.92 -12.86 6.47
C ALA A 9 -26.30 -14.13 5.85
N ILE A 10 -25.58 -13.98 4.72
CA ILE A 10 -24.87 -15.08 4.08
C ILE A 10 -23.74 -15.61 4.98
N GLU A 11 -23.00 -14.73 5.65
CA GLU A 11 -21.95 -15.13 6.60
C GLU A 11 -22.51 -15.91 7.80
N GLN A 12 -23.64 -15.48 8.37
CA GLN A 12 -24.31 -16.22 9.45
C GLN A 12 -24.75 -17.61 9.00
N GLU A 13 -25.36 -17.72 7.82
CA GLU A 13 -25.82 -19.01 7.29
C GLU A 13 -24.64 -19.97 7.05
N LEU A 14 -23.50 -19.47 6.54
CA LEU A 14 -22.28 -20.27 6.34
C LEU A 14 -21.71 -20.80 7.66
N VAL A 15 -21.73 -20.00 8.72
CA VAL A 15 -21.27 -20.42 10.05
C VAL A 15 -22.16 -21.54 10.60
N GLU A 16 -23.47 -21.42 10.46
CA GLU A 16 -24.42 -22.46 10.89
C GLU A 16 -24.18 -23.80 10.16
N TYR A 17 -23.94 -23.77 8.85
CA TYR A 17 -23.62 -25.00 8.11
C TYR A 17 -22.28 -25.61 8.52
N ILE A 18 -21.26 -24.79 8.78
CA ILE A 18 -19.95 -25.26 9.27
C ILE A 18 -20.09 -25.93 10.64
N ASP A 19 -20.89 -25.36 11.54
CA ASP A 19 -21.11 -25.94 12.87
C ASP A 19 -21.92 -27.25 12.80
N MET A 20 -22.90 -27.34 11.90
CA MET A 20 -23.61 -28.60 11.65
C MET A 20 -22.71 -29.69 11.05
N ILE A 21 -21.73 -29.32 10.23
CA ILE A 21 -20.74 -30.26 9.67
C ILE A 21 -19.83 -30.80 10.78
N LYS A 22 -19.39 -29.93 11.70
CA LYS A 22 -18.61 -30.36 12.86
C LYS A 22 -19.41 -31.34 13.72
N LEU A 23 -20.70 -31.04 13.95
CA LEU A 23 -21.60 -31.90 14.71
C LEU A 23 -21.82 -33.26 14.03
N ALA A 24 -22.07 -33.27 12.71
CA ALA A 24 -22.22 -34.52 11.94
C ALA A 24 -20.95 -35.40 11.99
N ARG A 25 -19.77 -34.75 12.03
CA ARG A 25 -18.48 -35.43 12.18
C ARG A 25 -18.28 -36.03 13.57
N GLU A 26 -18.79 -35.36 14.61
CA GLU A 26 -18.77 -35.87 16.00
C GLU A 26 -19.74 -37.04 16.18
N GLU A 27 -20.89 -37.00 15.50
CA GLU A 27 -21.90 -38.08 15.50
C GLU A 27 -21.56 -39.24 14.55
N ASN A 28 -20.47 -39.12 13.77
CA ASN A 28 -20.01 -40.09 12.77
C ASN A 28 -21.09 -40.43 11.73
N ASP A 29 -21.88 -39.42 11.30
CA ASP A 29 -22.88 -39.51 10.23
C ASP A 29 -22.32 -38.91 8.92
N PRO A 30 -21.80 -39.76 8.01
CA PRO A 30 -21.18 -39.30 6.77
C PRO A 30 -22.19 -38.78 5.75
N GLU A 31 -23.46 -39.17 5.82
CA GLU A 31 -24.49 -38.68 4.88
C GLU A 31 -24.86 -37.24 5.20
N LEU A 32 -25.02 -36.93 6.49
CA LEU A 32 -25.32 -35.58 6.95
C LEU A 32 -24.15 -34.61 6.68
N GLU A 33 -22.90 -35.04 6.91
CA GLU A 33 -21.71 -34.26 6.60
C GLU A 33 -21.63 -33.91 5.11
N LEU A 34 -21.86 -34.90 4.24
CA LEU A 34 -21.83 -34.73 2.79
C LEU A 34 -22.96 -33.82 2.29
N PHE A 35 -24.18 -33.99 2.84
CA PHE A 35 -25.33 -33.16 2.49
C PHE A 35 -25.08 -31.68 2.79
N ARG A 36 -24.53 -31.37 3.96
CA ARG A 36 -24.21 -29.98 4.35
C ARG A 36 -23.06 -29.39 3.54
N MET A 37 -22.04 -30.20 3.21
CA MET A 37 -20.95 -29.78 2.32
C MET A 37 -21.44 -29.41 0.90
N VAL A 38 -22.39 -30.18 0.37
CA VAL A 38 -23.00 -29.88 -0.94
C VAL A 38 -23.81 -28.58 -0.89
N GLN A 39 -24.52 -28.31 0.21
CA GLN A 39 -25.27 -27.06 0.39
C GLN A 39 -24.34 -25.83 0.41
N ILE A 40 -23.22 -25.89 1.15
CA ILE A 40 -22.20 -24.82 1.15
C ILE A 40 -21.65 -24.60 -0.26
N SER A 41 -21.33 -25.68 -0.98
CA SER A 41 -20.79 -25.59 -2.34
C SER A 41 -21.75 -24.92 -3.32
N ASN A 42 -23.04 -25.27 -3.27
CA ASN A 42 -24.08 -24.69 -4.14
C ASN A 42 -24.38 -23.21 -3.83
N MET A 43 -24.06 -22.74 -2.61
CA MET A 43 -24.24 -21.36 -2.18
C MET A 43 -23.07 -20.46 -2.62
N ILE A 44 -21.86 -21.03 -2.71
CA ILE A 44 -20.64 -20.31 -3.12
C ILE A 44 -20.44 -20.34 -4.64
N LEU A 45 -20.89 -21.39 -5.33
CA LEU A 45 -20.68 -21.57 -6.77
C LEU A 45 -21.99 -21.57 -7.55
N PRO A 46 -22.09 -20.88 -8.70
CA PRO A 46 -23.30 -20.87 -9.51
C PRO A 46 -23.63 -22.28 -10.05
N PRO A 47 -24.92 -22.59 -10.31
CA PRO A 47 -25.47 -23.94 -10.46
C PRO A 47 -24.99 -24.75 -11.67
N LYS A 48 -23.98 -24.28 -12.42
CA LYS A 48 -23.48 -24.96 -13.64
C LYS A 48 -22.37 -25.99 -13.37
N PHE A 49 -21.94 -26.18 -12.12
CA PHE A 49 -20.81 -27.06 -11.75
C PHE A 49 -21.20 -28.24 -10.84
N SER A 50 -22.47 -28.65 -10.80
CA SER A 50 -22.84 -29.89 -10.12
C SER A 50 -22.55 -31.10 -11.01
N LEU A 51 -21.46 -31.81 -10.72
CA LEU A 51 -21.20 -33.25 -10.99
C LEU A 51 -19.70 -33.48 -11.21
N PHE A 52 -18.89 -33.40 -10.17
CA PHE A 52 -17.80 -34.35 -9.97
C PHE A 52 -17.22 -34.19 -8.56
N GLY A 53 -16.99 -35.30 -7.88
CA GLY A 53 -16.48 -35.34 -6.51
C GLY A 53 -15.29 -34.40 -6.30
N ILE A 54 -15.49 -33.36 -5.48
CA ILE A 54 -14.40 -32.53 -5.00
C ILE A 54 -13.72 -33.34 -3.91
N SER A 55 -12.56 -33.91 -4.22
CA SER A 55 -11.65 -34.45 -3.22
C SER A 55 -11.29 -33.33 -2.23
N LEU A 56 -11.57 -33.56 -0.95
CA LEU A 56 -11.35 -32.59 0.13
C LEU A 56 -9.90 -32.04 0.15
N GLU A 57 -8.93 -32.84 -0.32
CA GLU A 57 -7.52 -32.47 -0.43
C GLU A 57 -7.25 -31.37 -1.47
N TRP A 58 -7.92 -31.39 -2.63
CA TRP A 58 -7.77 -30.36 -3.65
C TRP A 58 -8.41 -29.04 -3.21
N SER A 59 -9.55 -29.12 -2.53
CA SER A 59 -10.23 -27.97 -1.92
C SER A 59 -9.39 -27.36 -0.79
N GLN A 60 -8.79 -28.17 0.11
CA GLN A 60 -7.96 -27.65 1.20
C GLN A 60 -6.71 -26.90 0.69
N HIS A 61 -5.98 -27.48 -0.28
CA HIS A 61 -4.80 -26.83 -0.86
C HIS A 61 -5.17 -25.56 -1.63
N SER A 62 -6.25 -25.61 -2.42
CA SER A 62 -6.75 -24.46 -3.17
C SER A 62 -7.24 -23.35 -2.24
N ASN A 63 -7.97 -23.69 -1.16
CA ASN A 63 -8.44 -22.73 -0.17
C ASN A 63 -7.27 -22.08 0.58
N LYS A 64 -6.23 -22.86 0.91
CA LYS A 64 -5.00 -22.32 1.53
C LYS A 64 -4.25 -21.39 0.57
N ALA A 65 -4.14 -21.75 -0.71
CA ALA A 65 -3.51 -20.91 -1.71
C ALA A 65 -4.27 -19.59 -1.91
N SER A 66 -5.60 -19.64 -1.98
CA SER A 66 -6.45 -18.45 -2.07
C SER A 66 -6.33 -17.56 -0.83
N ALA A 67 -6.34 -18.14 0.38
CA ALA A 67 -6.17 -17.38 1.62
C ALA A 67 -4.80 -16.70 1.70
N LEU A 68 -3.73 -17.38 1.25
CA LEU A 68 -2.39 -16.79 1.17
C LEU A 68 -2.30 -15.67 0.13
N ALA A 69 -2.92 -15.83 -1.03
CA ALA A 69 -2.95 -14.80 -2.06
C ALA A 69 -3.67 -13.52 -1.58
N VAL A 70 -4.79 -13.68 -0.86
CA VAL A 70 -5.49 -12.56 -0.25
C VAL A 70 -4.62 -11.90 0.83
N LEU A 71 -4.00 -12.68 1.70
CA LEU A 71 -3.14 -12.16 2.77
C LEU A 71 -1.92 -11.40 2.20
N GLN A 72 -1.30 -11.93 1.15
CA GLN A 72 -0.21 -11.27 0.44
C GLN A 72 -0.67 -9.94 -0.16
N SER A 73 -1.79 -9.93 -0.88
CA SER A 73 -2.34 -8.69 -1.44
C SER A 73 -2.63 -7.63 -0.37
N ARG A 74 -3.12 -8.04 0.81
CA ARG A 74 -3.34 -7.14 1.94
C ARG A 74 -2.03 -6.62 2.52
N LEU A 75 -1.00 -7.47 2.61
CA LEU A 75 0.32 -7.07 3.08
C LEU A 75 0.96 -6.05 2.13
N ASP A 76 0.89 -6.30 0.82
CA ASP A 76 1.39 -5.39 -0.20
C ASP A 76 0.66 -4.04 -0.13
N GLN A 77 -0.67 -4.04 0.07
CA GLN A 77 -1.45 -2.82 0.29
C GLN A 77 -0.99 -2.03 1.52
N LEU A 78 -0.70 -2.72 2.63
CA LEU A 78 -0.20 -2.08 3.85
C LEU A 78 1.19 -1.48 3.64
N GLU A 79 2.08 -2.18 2.93
CA GLU A 79 3.42 -1.67 2.62
C GLU A 79 3.36 -0.46 1.69
N MET A 80 2.54 -0.51 0.64
CA MET A 80 2.28 0.63 -0.23
C MET A 80 1.73 1.83 0.55
N ALA A 81 0.77 1.60 1.46
CA ALA A 81 0.22 2.66 2.30
C ALA A 81 1.28 3.24 3.25
N ARG A 82 2.13 2.40 3.84
CA ARG A 82 3.26 2.84 4.69
C ARG A 82 4.25 3.68 3.90
N GLN A 83 4.64 3.25 2.71
CA GLN A 83 5.55 3.99 1.85
C GLN A 83 4.94 5.33 1.42
N ALA A 84 3.65 5.32 1.05
CA ALA A 84 2.91 6.53 0.72
C ALA A 84 2.85 7.51 1.91
N GLN A 85 2.67 7.01 3.13
CA GLN A 85 2.68 7.83 4.35
C GLN A 85 4.07 8.43 4.62
N MET A 86 5.14 7.64 4.48
CA MET A 86 6.52 8.15 4.61
C MET A 86 6.80 9.23 3.57
N ASN A 87 6.45 8.98 2.31
CA ASN A 87 6.59 9.94 1.22
C ASN A 87 5.75 11.21 1.48
N ALA A 88 4.54 11.07 2.04
CA ALA A 88 3.68 12.18 2.40
C ALA A 88 4.28 13.01 3.55
N GLN A 89 4.87 12.38 4.56
CA GLN A 89 5.60 13.10 5.62
C GLN A 89 6.76 13.92 5.05
N HIS A 90 7.55 13.33 4.15
CA HIS A 90 8.61 14.07 3.45
C HIS A 90 8.04 15.22 2.61
N THR A 91 6.95 14.98 1.87
CA THR A 91 6.33 16.01 1.03
C THR A 91 5.68 17.12 1.85
N GLN A 92 5.12 16.83 3.03
CA GLN A 92 4.59 17.84 3.95
C GLN A 92 5.68 18.72 4.56
N SER A 93 6.90 18.19 4.71
CA SER A 93 8.05 19.00 5.11
C SER A 93 8.53 19.93 3.99
N LEU A 94 8.15 19.67 2.73
CA LEU A 94 8.38 20.58 1.62
C LEU A 94 7.40 21.74 1.73
N THR A 95 7.95 22.94 1.82
CA THR A 95 7.22 24.18 1.87
C THR A 95 6.44 24.41 0.56
N GLU A 96 5.24 25.01 0.66
CA GLU A 96 4.36 25.25 -0.49
C GLU A 96 5.05 26.09 -1.57
N ILE A 97 4.78 25.80 -2.85
CA ILE A 97 5.35 26.51 -4.00
C ILE A 97 4.69 27.89 -4.09
N SER A 98 5.16 28.82 -3.27
CA SER A 98 4.66 30.19 -3.18
C SER A 98 5.76 31.20 -3.49
N TRP A 99 5.35 32.40 -3.89
CA TRP A 99 6.22 33.53 -4.21
C TRP A 99 6.89 34.05 -2.93
N GLY A 100 8.00 33.42 -2.54
CA GLY A 100 8.71 33.68 -1.28
C GLY A 100 9.44 32.45 -0.73
N ASN A 101 9.07 31.25 -1.20
CA ASN A 101 9.69 30.00 -0.83
C ASN A 101 10.73 29.55 -1.89
N GLN A 102 11.69 30.42 -2.19
CA GLN A 102 12.75 30.16 -3.15
C GLN A 102 14.07 29.94 -2.41
N ILE A 103 14.79 28.87 -2.76
CA ILE A 103 16.10 28.59 -2.15
C ILE A 103 17.26 29.25 -2.92
N ARG A 104 17.06 29.55 -4.20
CA ARG A 104 18.12 30.06 -5.08
C ARG A 104 17.54 30.91 -6.20
N THR A 105 18.20 32.02 -6.49
CA THR A 105 17.85 32.93 -7.58
C THR A 105 18.85 32.78 -8.71
N TYR A 106 18.35 32.53 -9.92
CA TYR A 106 19.13 32.49 -11.15
C TYR A 106 18.79 33.73 -11.99
N VAL A 107 19.73 34.67 -12.10
CA VAL A 107 19.60 35.85 -12.95
C VAL A 107 20.46 35.64 -14.18
N LEU A 108 19.87 35.36 -15.34
CA LEU A 108 20.63 35.15 -16.57
C LEU A 108 20.91 36.44 -17.35
N HIS A 109 20.14 37.50 -17.11
CA HIS A 109 20.36 38.81 -17.71
C HIS A 109 19.86 39.92 -16.76
N PRO A 110 20.51 41.10 -16.71
CA PRO A 110 21.68 41.51 -17.51
C PRO A 110 23.04 41.15 -16.88
N TYR A 111 23.12 40.94 -15.56
CA TYR A 111 24.41 40.80 -14.85
C TYR A 111 24.84 39.35 -14.56
N ARG A 112 24.08 38.33 -15.00
CA ARG A 112 24.45 36.90 -14.92
C ARG A 112 24.97 36.45 -13.56
N MET A 113 24.09 35.99 -12.68
CA MET A 113 24.45 35.57 -11.32
C MET A 113 23.51 34.49 -10.80
N VAL A 114 24.07 33.55 -10.03
CA VAL A 114 23.32 32.58 -9.25
C VAL A 114 23.60 32.83 -7.77
N LYS A 115 22.55 32.97 -6.96
CA LYS A 115 22.68 33.21 -5.51
C LYS A 115 21.81 32.26 -4.71
N ASP A 116 22.42 31.50 -3.80
CA ASP A 116 21.70 30.67 -2.82
C ASP A 116 21.26 31.55 -1.65
N LEU A 117 19.96 31.60 -1.39
CA LEU A 117 19.37 32.46 -0.36
C LEU A 117 19.52 31.87 1.05
N ARG A 118 19.86 30.58 1.17
CA ARG A 118 20.02 29.90 2.46
C ARG A 118 21.42 30.13 3.06
N THR A 119 22.44 30.15 2.21
CA THR A 119 23.85 30.28 2.61
C THR A 119 24.49 31.61 2.19
N ASN A 120 23.79 32.41 1.38
CA ASN A 120 24.30 33.63 0.72
C ASN A 120 25.49 33.40 -0.23
N TYR A 121 25.81 32.15 -0.57
CA TYR A 121 26.85 31.84 -1.55
C TYR A 121 26.39 32.23 -2.97
N GLU A 122 27.28 32.84 -3.75
CA GLU A 122 26.99 33.36 -5.08
C GLU A 122 28.07 32.99 -6.11
N VAL A 123 27.62 32.75 -7.34
CA VAL A 123 28.45 32.37 -8.49
C VAL A 123 28.09 33.29 -9.66
N SER A 124 29.12 33.82 -10.33
CA SER A 124 28.96 34.73 -11.49
C SER A 124 28.77 34.01 -12.83
N ASP A 125 29.05 32.71 -12.89
CA ASP A 125 28.85 31.90 -14.10
C ASP A 125 27.61 31.00 -13.97
N PRO A 126 26.43 31.43 -14.45
CA PRO A 126 25.23 30.62 -14.39
C PRO A 126 25.24 29.43 -15.36
N ASP A 127 26.04 29.45 -16.43
CA ASP A 127 26.01 28.36 -17.42
C ASP A 127 26.61 27.08 -16.82
N SER A 128 27.78 27.18 -16.17
CA SER A 128 28.40 26.04 -15.47
C SER A 128 27.48 25.45 -14.41
N VAL A 129 26.73 26.28 -13.68
CA VAL A 129 25.76 25.82 -12.67
C VAL A 129 24.59 25.08 -13.32
N LEU A 130 24.12 25.54 -14.49
CA LEU A 130 23.07 24.87 -15.26
C LEU A 130 23.56 23.57 -15.92
N GLU A 131 24.87 23.47 -16.20
CA GLU A 131 25.53 22.25 -16.70
C GLU A 131 25.79 21.21 -15.60
N GLY A 132 25.59 21.57 -14.32
CA GLY A 132 25.61 20.63 -13.19
C GLY A 132 26.65 20.93 -12.12
N ASP A 133 27.38 22.05 -12.22
CA ASP A 133 28.34 22.47 -11.19
C ASP A 133 27.62 22.99 -9.93
N LEU A 134 27.16 22.05 -9.10
CA LEU A 134 26.37 22.31 -7.89
C LEU A 134 27.10 21.96 -6.60
N ASP A 135 28.31 21.40 -6.69
CA ASP A 135 29.04 20.85 -5.55
C ASP A 135 29.33 21.93 -4.50
N ASP A 136 29.79 23.11 -4.93
CA ASP A 136 30.07 24.23 -4.03
C ASP A 136 28.84 24.71 -3.27
N PHE A 137 27.67 24.70 -3.90
CA PHE A 137 26.42 25.04 -3.24
C PHE A 137 26.00 23.99 -2.20
N ILE A 138 26.23 22.71 -2.49
CA ILE A 138 25.91 21.60 -1.58
C ILE A 138 26.84 21.67 -0.37
N LEU A 139 28.14 21.80 -0.59
CA LEU A 139 29.15 21.92 0.47
C LEU A 139 28.88 23.14 1.36
N SER A 140 28.58 24.30 0.76
CA SER A 140 28.22 25.51 1.50
C SER A 140 27.00 25.29 2.40
N PHE A 141 25.97 24.60 1.89
CA PHE A 141 24.77 24.30 2.68
C PHE A 141 25.07 23.34 3.83
N LEU A 142 25.77 22.23 3.55
CA LEU A 142 26.12 21.24 4.57
C LEU A 142 26.97 21.86 5.69
N SER A 143 27.97 22.69 5.35
CA SER A 143 28.77 23.41 6.34
C SER A 143 27.89 24.32 7.20
N SER A 144 27.00 25.11 6.58
CA SER A 144 26.10 26.00 7.32
C SER A 144 25.07 25.27 8.20
N SER A 145 24.73 24.04 7.85
CA SER A 145 23.84 23.18 8.64
C SER A 145 24.56 22.57 9.83
N LEU A 146 25.80 22.09 9.64
CA LEU A 146 26.62 21.55 10.72
C LEU A 146 26.91 22.61 11.80
N ASP A 147 27.22 23.84 11.39
CA ASP A 147 27.49 24.94 12.33
C ASP A 147 26.27 25.31 13.19
N LYS A 148 25.04 25.02 12.74
CA LYS A 148 23.80 25.30 13.48
C LYS A 148 23.43 24.24 14.50
N ASP A 149 23.98 23.04 14.39
CA ASP A 149 23.71 21.95 15.32
C ASP A 149 24.61 22.01 16.59
N GLU A 150 25.61 22.90 16.60
CA GLU A 150 26.52 23.11 17.76
C GLU A 150 26.08 24.25 18.71
N GLU A 151 25.02 25.00 18.40
CA GLU A 151 24.36 26.00 19.29
C GLU A 151 23.09 25.46 19.96
#